data_AF-A0A392SA15-F1
#
_entry.id   AF-A0A392SA15-F1
#
_cell.length_a   1.000
_cell.length_b   1.000
_cell.length_c   1.000
_cell.angle_alpha   90.00
_cell.angle_beta   90.00
_cell.angle_gamma   90.00
#
_symmetry.space_group_name_H-M   'P 1'
#
loop_
_entity.id
_entity.type
_entity.pdbx_description
1 polymer ?
#
loop_
_entity_poly.entity_id
_entity_poly.type
_entity_poly.pdbx_seq_one_letter_code
_entity_poly.pdbx_strand_id
1 'polypeptide(L)' 'MSCSTAFDTLPLVPQSATNPRRVSWYRPAEGIVCLNVDGSLLGSSGTAGYGGLLRDHNGDFIWGFYGTAAVNNILYAELM' A
#
# COMPACT_ATOMS: atom_id res chain seq x y z
N MET A 1 -2.37 19.12 -13.75
CA MET A 1 -2.56 17.66 -13.92
C MET A 1 -2.76 17.07 -12.54
N SER A 2 -4.00 17.03 -12.04
CA SER A 2 -4.32 16.52 -10.71
C SER A 2 -4.81 15.08 -10.83
N CYS A 3 -4.11 14.17 -10.16
CA CYS A 3 -4.57 12.81 -9.89
C CYS A 3 -5.85 12.91 -9.06
N SER A 4 -6.99 12.59 -9.67
CA SER A 4 -8.27 12.48 -8.99
C SER A 4 -9.00 11.30 -9.58
N THR A 5 -9.67 10.57 -8.70
CA THR A 5 -10.55 9.42 -8.96
C THR A 5 -9.87 8.04 -8.94
N ALA A 6 -9.57 7.56 -7.72
CA ALA A 6 -9.39 6.13 -7.44
C ALA A 6 -10.56 5.52 -6.64
N PHE A 7 -11.52 6.32 -6.15
CA PHE A 7 -12.49 5.85 -5.14
C PHE A 7 -13.96 6.32 -5.28
N ASP A 8 -14.41 6.80 -6.44
CA ASP A 8 -15.84 7.05 -6.68
C ASP A 8 -16.40 5.93 -7.58
N THR A 9 -17.54 5.27 -7.38
CA THR A 9 -18.72 5.52 -6.55
C THR A 9 -19.44 4.17 -6.40
N LEU A 10 -19.74 3.71 -5.17
CA LEU A 10 -20.74 2.68 -4.95
C LEU A 10 -21.87 3.25 -4.08
N PRO A 11 -23.13 2.87 -4.32
CA PRO A 11 -24.28 3.48 -3.66
C PRO A 11 -24.18 3.35 -2.14
N LEU A 12 -24.44 4.46 -1.46
CA LEU A 12 -24.39 4.62 -0.01
C LEU A 12 -25.39 3.69 0.67
N VAL A 13 -24.99 2.45 0.94
CA VAL A 13 -25.57 1.66 2.04
C VAL A 13 -25.32 2.47 3.32
N PRO A 14 -26.31 2.63 4.23
CA PRO A 14 -26.04 3.20 5.55
C PRO A 14 -25.06 2.27 6.26
N GLN A 15 -23.77 2.54 6.11
CA GLN A 15 -22.75 1.86 6.88
C GLN A 15 -23.01 2.29 8.32
N SER A 16 -23.39 1.34 9.17
CA SER A 16 -23.34 1.55 10.61
C SER A 16 -21.97 2.15 10.92
N ALA A 17 -21.94 3.30 11.57
CA ALA A 17 -20.71 4.02 11.85
C ALA A 17 -19.84 3.16 12.78
N THR A 18 -19.07 2.24 12.22
CA THR A 18 -18.10 1.45 12.94
C THR A 18 -17.00 2.40 13.39
N ASN A 19 -16.79 2.47 14.70
CA ASN A 19 -15.70 3.28 15.24
C ASN A 19 -14.39 2.75 14.64
N PRO A 20 -13.62 3.59 13.90
CA PRO A 20 -12.43 3.11 13.21
C PRO A 20 -11.43 2.56 14.23
N ARG A 21 -11.03 1.30 14.05
CA ARG A 21 -10.02 0.68 14.91
C ARG A 21 -8.70 1.44 14.74
N ARG A 22 -8.24 2.10 15.80
CA ARG A 22 -6.90 2.69 15.81
C ARG A 22 -5.86 1.58 15.74
N VAL A 23 -5.01 1.65 14.74
CA VAL A 23 -3.82 0.80 14.60
C VAL A 23 -2.62 1.71 14.70
N SER A 24 -1.69 1.38 15.59
CA SER A 24 -0.41 2.07 15.70
C SER A 24 0.71 1.17 15.21
N TRP A 25 1.61 1.77 14.45
CA TRP A 25 2.86 1.14 14.06
C TRP A 25 3.89 1.35 15.17
N TYR A 26 4.49 0.27 15.64
CA TYR A 26 5.56 0.33 16.65
C TYR A 26 6.90 0.11 15.98
N ARG A 27 7.92 0.77 16.52
CA ARG A 27 9.31 0.55 16.13
C ARG A 27 9.68 -0.92 16.40
N PRO A 28 10.28 -1.64 15.44
CA PRO A 28 10.70 -3.02 15.66
C PRO A 28 11.89 -3.07 16.64
N ALA A 29 12.15 -4.23 17.22
CA ALA A 29 13.29 -4.44 18.12
C ALA A 29 14.62 -4.32 17.36
N GLU A 30 15.70 -4.04 18.10
CA GLU A 30 17.05 -4.07 17.53
C GLU A 30 17.35 -5.41 16.86
N GLY A 31 18.02 -5.36 15.70
CA GLY A 31 18.30 -6.53 14.86
C GLY A 31 17.14 -6.97 13.97
N ILE A 32 15.96 -6.35 14.07
CA ILE A 32 14.81 -6.60 13.18
C ILE A 32 14.70 -5.51 12.12
N VAL A 33 14.49 -5.94 10.87
CA VAL A 33 14.24 -5.06 9.74
C VAL A 33 12.74 -4.94 9.50
N CYS A 34 12.29 -3.70 9.32
CA CYS A 34 10.95 -3.36 8.88
C CYS A 34 10.88 -3.43 7.35
N LEU A 35 9.92 -4.19 6.82
CA LEU A 35 9.55 -4.16 5.39
C LEU A 35 8.19 -3.46 5.25
N ASN A 36 8.17 -2.33 4.55
CA ASN A 36 6.94 -1.67 4.14
C ASN A 36 6.74 -1.86 2.64
N VAL A 37 5.56 -2.29 2.24
CA VAL A 37 5.17 -2.49 0.83
C VAL A 37 3.99 -1.59 0.49
N ASP A 38 3.87 -1.23 -0.77
CA ASP A 38 2.74 -0.47 -1.31
C ASP A 38 2.49 -0.86 -2.77
N GLY A 39 1.21 -1.00 -3.12
CA GLY A 39 0.74 -1.33 -4.45
C GLY A 39 0.02 -0.17 -5.13
N SER A 40 0.09 -0.12 -6.46
CA SER A 40 -0.70 0.82 -7.26
C SER A 40 -1.30 0.12 -8.47
N LEU A 41 -2.50 0.55 -8.88
CA LEU A 41 -3.17 -0.01 -10.05
C LEU A 41 -3.62 1.10 -10.99
N LEU A 42 -3.20 1.01 -12.25
CA LEU A 42 -3.67 1.88 -13.33
C LEU A 42 -4.72 1.13 -14.16
N GLY A 43 -5.97 1.20 -13.71
CA GLY A 43 -7.08 0.37 -14.21
C GLY A 43 -7.38 0.46 -15.71
N SER A 44 -7.03 1.57 -16.38
CA SER A 44 -7.21 1.71 -17.83
C SER A 44 -6.19 0.91 -18.66
N SER A 45 -5.06 0.54 -18.07
CA SER A 45 -3.88 0.05 -18.79
C SER A 45 -3.58 -1.42 -18.57
N GLY A 46 -4.31 -2.12 -17.71
CA GLY A 46 -3.95 -3.51 -17.42
C GLY A 46 -2.79 -3.67 -16.43
N THR A 47 -2.28 -2.56 -15.88
CA THR A 47 -0.93 -2.51 -15.29
C THR A 47 -0.98 -2.08 -13.84
N ALA A 48 -0.21 -2.77 -13.00
CA ALA A 48 0.02 -2.42 -11.62
C ALA A 48 1.49 -2.10 -11.36
N GLY A 49 1.74 -1.16 -10.47
CA GLY A 49 3.05 -0.91 -9.89
C GLY A 49 3.12 -1.52 -8.49
N TYR A 50 4.30 -1.99 -8.10
CA TYR A 50 4.57 -2.52 -6.76
C TYR A 50 5.92 -2.02 -6.28
N GLY A 51 6.12 -2.00 -4.96
CA GLY A 51 7.40 -1.65 -4.38
C GLY A 51 7.41 -1.72 -2.87
N GLY A 52 8.61 -1.57 -2.32
CA GLY A 52 8.78 -1.59 -0.88
C GLY A 52 10.13 -1.06 -0.41
N LEU A 53 10.18 -0.77 0.88
CA LEU A 53 11.33 -0.22 1.57
C LEU A 53 11.68 -1.10 2.77
N LEU A 54 12.97 -1.39 2.92
CA LEU A 54 13.55 -2.02 4.09
C LEU A 54 14.16 -0.93 4.96
N ARG A 55 13.77 -0.92 6.24
CA ARG A 55 14.24 0.03 7.24
C ARG A 55 14.75 -0.69 8.47
N ASP A 56 15.79 -0.16 9.10
CA ASP A 56 16.29 -0.70 10.35
C ASP A 56 15.34 -0.37 11.52
N HIS A 57 15.74 -0.78 12.73
CA HIS A 57 14.99 -0.50 13.94
C HIS A 57 14.94 1.00 14.30
N ASN A 58 15.85 1.84 13.81
CA ASN A 58 15.75 3.30 14.01
C ASN A 58 14.77 3.95 13.02
N GLY A 59 14.44 3.25 11.94
CA GLY A 59 13.66 3.75 10.82
C GLY A 59 14.52 4.24 9.67
N ASP A 60 15.85 4.03 9.74
CA ASP A 60 16.79 4.41 8.71
C ASP A 60 16.65 3.50 7.50
N PHE A 61 16.76 4.08 6.31
CA PHE A 61 16.66 3.35 5.06
C PHE A 61 17.85 2.41 4.88
N ILE A 62 17.57 1.15 4.60
CA ILE A 62 18.57 0.14 4.26
C ILE A 62 18.57 -0.09 2.74
N TRP A 63 17.40 -0.42 2.18
CA TRP A 63 17.25 -0.78 0.77
C TRP A 63 15.80 -0.64 0.29
N GLY A 64 15.58 -0.68 -1.02
CA GLY A 64 14.24 -0.63 -1.60
C GLY A 64 14.17 -1.29 -2.97
N PHE A 65 12.96 -1.66 -3.37
CA PHE A 65 12.64 -2.26 -4.66
C PHE A 65 11.37 -1.65 -5.24
N TYR A 66 11.25 -1.75 -6.56
CA TYR A 66 10.04 -1.37 -7.28
C TYR A 66 9.93 -2.16 -8.58
N GLY A 67 8.73 -2.23 -9.12
CA GLY A 67 8.49 -2.85 -10.42
C GLY A 67 7.09 -2.60 -10.94
N THR A 68 6.81 -3.22 -12.08
CA THR A 68 5.50 -3.19 -12.71
C THR A 68 5.12 -4.56 -13.22
N ALA A 69 3.83 -4.89 -13.17
CA ALA A 69 3.28 -6.14 -13.67
C ALA A 69 2.01 -5.88 -14.48
N ALA A 70 1.80 -6.69 -15.52
CA ALA A 70 0.59 -6.68 -16.32
C ALA A 70 -0.55 -7.43 -15.60
N VAL A 71 -1.00 -6.88 -14.48
CA VAL A 71 -2.05 -7.43 -13.61
C VAL A 71 -3.08 -6.36 -13.28
N ASN A 72 -4.33 -6.78 -13.21
CA ASN A 72 -5.49 -5.93 -12.88
C ASN A 72 -6.06 -6.21 -11.50
N ASN A 73 -5.18 -6.48 -10.53
CA ASN A 73 -5.60 -6.77 -9.16
C ASN A 73 -4.75 -5.98 -8.19
N ILE A 74 -5.36 -4.98 -7.54
CA ILE A 74 -4.67 -4.14 -6.56
C ILE A 74 -4.13 -4.99 -5.40
N LEU A 75 -4.87 -6.00 -4.93
CA LEU A 75 -4.41 -6.88 -3.86
C LEU A 75 -3.19 -7.71 -4.27
N TYR A 76 -3.05 -8.01 -5.56
CA TYR A 76 -1.86 -8.68 -6.07
C TYR A 76 -0.66 -7.73 -6.11
N ALA A 77 -0.88 -6.45 -6.45
CA ALA A 77 0.15 -5.41 -6.43
C ALA A 77 0.70 -5.15 -5.01
N GLU A 78 -0.18 -5.12 -4.01
CA GLU A 78 0.21 -4.94 -2.59
C GLU A 78 1.09 -6.08 -2.03
N LEU A 79 1.07 -7.25 -2.69
CA LEU A 79 1.79 -8.46 -2.25
C LEU A 79 3.09 -8.73 -3.02
N MET A 80 3.37 -7.96 -4.08
CA MET A 80 4.59 -8.10 -4.89
C MET A 80 5.73 -7.22 -4.37
#